data_AF-A0A7L6AW21-F1
#
_entry.id   AF-A0A7L6AW21-F1
#
_cell.length_a   1.000
_cell.length_b   1.000
_cell.length_c   1.000
_cell.angle_alpha   90.00
_cell.angle_beta   90.00
_cell.angle_gamma   90.00
#
_symmetry.space_group_name_H-M   'P 1'
#
loop_
_entity.id
_entity.type
_entity.pdbx_description
1 polymer ?
#
loop_
_entity_poly.entity_id
_entity_poly.type
_entity_poly.pdbx_seq_one_letter_code
_entity_poly.pdbx_strand_id
1 'polypeptide(L)'
;MFPVITIVPLENPAVVKAVLAGLDAYDTAIFISANAVRFGLELLDEALQQCLRRLVIGAVGKQTAEALRQCGYAVHWVPGGTFTSEAFLALPETQHLAGRRILIFRGEGGRELLAESLQRRGASVDYVEVYRRVRPKIDANCLKQRHKQQQLDIIAITSSEGLLNLLAMLDNPDWIKTVPLLVGSQRIGKRRGRPALPAA
;
A
#
# COMPACT_ATOMS: atom_id res chain seq x y z
N MET A 1 4.24 15.54 -13.17
CA MET A 1 3.69 14.24 -12.72
C MET A 1 2.20 14.23 -13.06
N PHE A 2 1.66 13.13 -13.59
CA PHE A 2 0.23 12.98 -13.89
C PHE A 2 -0.30 11.76 -13.11
N PRO A 3 -1.30 11.91 -12.23
CA PRO A 3 -1.71 10.82 -11.36
C PRO A 3 -2.54 9.81 -12.15
N VAL A 4 -2.22 8.53 -11.96
CA VAL A 4 -2.92 7.39 -12.58
C VAL A 4 -3.49 6.44 -11.52
N ILE A 5 -3.21 6.71 -10.25
CA ILE A 5 -3.79 6.05 -9.08
C ILE A 5 -4.08 7.15 -8.05
N THR A 6 -5.26 7.13 -7.47
CA THR A 6 -5.64 7.94 -6.32
C THR A 6 -5.98 7.03 -5.15
N ILE A 7 -5.63 7.46 -3.94
CA ILE A 7 -6.02 6.77 -2.71
C ILE A 7 -7.24 7.48 -2.14
N VAL A 8 -8.30 6.73 -1.90
CA VAL A 8 -9.57 7.23 -1.35
C VAL A 8 -9.96 6.42 -0.11
N PRO A 9 -10.71 7.01 0.84
CA PRO A 9 -11.28 6.24 1.94
C PRO A 9 -12.27 5.19 1.41
N LEU A 10 -12.60 4.20 2.23
CA LEU A 10 -13.65 3.24 1.91
C LEU A 10 -15.04 3.90 1.93
N GLU A 11 -15.95 3.40 1.08
CA GLU A 11 -17.31 3.93 0.98
C GLU A 11 -18.15 3.64 2.24
N ASN A 12 -17.90 2.50 2.90
CA ASN A 12 -18.63 2.08 4.08
C ASN A 12 -17.70 1.87 5.29
N PRO A 13 -17.41 2.92 6.07
CA PRO A 13 -16.56 2.82 7.26
C PRO A 13 -17.22 2.04 8.41
N ALA A 14 -18.52 1.72 8.36
CA ALA A 14 -19.21 1.04 9.46
C ALA A 14 -18.67 -0.39 9.69
N VAL A 15 -18.36 -1.11 8.60
CA VAL A 15 -17.77 -2.46 8.67
C VAL A 15 -16.40 -2.40 9.35
N VAL A 16 -15.60 -1.41 8.98
CA VAL A 16 -14.28 -1.18 9.59
C VAL A 16 -14.40 -0.83 11.06
N LYS A 17 -15.33 0.07 11.41
CA LYS A 17 -15.59 0.45 12.80
C LYS A 17 -16.04 -0.72 13.66
N ALA A 18 -16.79 -1.67 13.10
CA ALA A 18 -17.20 -2.88 13.83
C ALA A 18 -15.99 -3.77 14.19
N VAL A 19 -15.02 -3.92 13.28
CA VAL A 19 -13.76 -4.64 13.59
C VAL A 19 -12.95 -3.88 14.64
N LEU A 20 -12.85 -2.55 14.49
CA LEU A 20 -12.10 -1.69 15.40
C LEU A 20 -12.74 -1.60 16.80
N ALA A 21 -14.03 -1.87 16.95
CA ALA A 21 -14.68 -1.93 18.25
C ALA A 21 -14.10 -3.04 19.16
N GLY A 22 -13.50 -4.09 18.58
CA GLY A 22 -12.80 -5.15 19.31
C GLY A 22 -11.28 -4.97 19.34
N LEU A 23 -10.76 -3.75 19.14
CA LEU A 23 -9.32 -3.48 19.06
C LEU A 23 -8.56 -3.89 20.33
N ASP A 24 -9.22 -3.84 21.49
CA ASP A 24 -8.68 -4.24 22.79
C ASP A 24 -8.39 -5.74 22.92
N ALA A 25 -9.02 -6.57 22.08
CA ALA A 25 -8.78 -8.01 22.04
C ALA A 25 -7.50 -8.40 21.26
N TYR A 26 -6.82 -7.44 20.62
CA TYR A 26 -5.61 -7.71 19.85
C TYR A 26 -4.36 -7.41 20.67
N ASP A 27 -3.33 -8.22 20.46
CA ASP A 27 -2.00 -8.01 21.05
C ASP A 27 -1.16 -7.03 20.22
N THR A 28 -1.43 -6.99 18.91
CA THR A 28 -0.55 -6.33 17.95
C THR A 28 -1.34 -5.67 16.83
N ALA A 29 -0.93 -4.45 16.47
CA ALA A 29 -1.40 -3.74 15.29
C ALA A 29 -0.24 -3.55 14.30
N ILE A 30 -0.40 -4.01 13.06
CA ILE A 30 0.62 -3.87 12.01
C ILE A 30 0.10 -2.93 10.92
N PHE A 31 0.86 -1.89 10.60
CA PHE A 31 0.57 -0.97 9.51
C PHE A 31 1.48 -1.25 8.32
N ILE A 32 0.88 -1.50 7.15
CA ILE A 32 1.66 -1.85 5.95
C ILE A 32 2.08 -0.65 5.11
N SER A 33 1.50 0.54 5.32
CA SER A 33 1.81 1.74 4.56
C SER A 33 1.47 3.02 5.35
N ALA A 34 2.11 4.14 5.02
CA ALA A 34 1.74 5.45 5.58
C ALA A 34 0.28 5.84 5.29
N ASN A 35 -0.29 5.38 4.18
CA ASN A 35 -1.72 5.55 3.92
C ASN A 35 -2.57 4.75 4.93
N ALA A 36 -2.18 3.52 5.27
CA ALA A 36 -2.89 2.74 6.28
C ALA A 36 -2.85 3.43 7.66
N VAL A 37 -1.76 4.13 7.98
CA VAL A 37 -1.66 4.97 9.19
C VAL A 37 -2.66 6.12 9.10
N ARG A 38 -2.58 6.93 8.03
CA ARG A 38 -3.44 8.11 7.87
C ARG A 38 -4.93 7.75 7.95
N PHE A 39 -5.38 6.86 7.08
CA PHE A 39 -6.80 6.49 7.01
C PHE A 39 -7.25 5.63 8.18
N GLY A 40 -6.36 4.82 8.76
CA GLY A 40 -6.70 3.98 9.91
C GLY A 40 -6.90 4.79 11.17
N LEU A 41 -6.01 5.75 11.44
CA LEU A 41 -6.12 6.62 12.62
C LEU A 41 -7.32 7.58 12.54
N GLU A 42 -7.71 8.03 11.34
CA GLU A 42 -8.94 8.81 11.11
C GLU A 42 -10.22 8.06 11.55
N LEU A 43 -10.17 6.73 11.68
CA LEU A 43 -11.31 5.90 12.08
C LEU A 43 -11.36 5.59 13.58
N LEU A 44 -10.32 5.96 14.33
CA LEU A 44 -10.22 5.72 15.77
C LEU A 44 -10.68 6.93 16.56
N ASP A 45 -11.69 6.75 17.40
CA ASP A 45 -12.01 7.71 18.45
C ASP A 45 -10.94 7.69 19.56
N GLU A 46 -11.07 8.60 20.54
CA GLU A 46 -10.08 8.75 21.61
C GLU A 46 -9.88 7.47 22.43
N ALA A 47 -10.94 6.72 22.70
CA ALA A 47 -10.87 5.47 23.46
C ALA A 47 -10.09 4.40 22.68
N LEU A 48 -10.39 4.25 21.39
CA LEU A 48 -9.69 3.31 20.51
C LEU A 48 -8.24 3.73 20.27
N GLN A 49 -7.94 5.02 20.18
CA GLN A 49 -6.57 5.51 20.11
C GLN A 49 -5.79 5.14 21.37
N GLN A 50 -6.42 5.24 22.55
CA GLN A 50 -5.80 4.83 23.80
C GLN A 50 -5.60 3.33 23.89
N CYS A 51 -6.53 2.52 23.38
CA CYS A 51 -6.33 1.08 23.21
C CYS A 51 -5.12 0.82 22.30
N LEU A 52 -5.07 1.43 21.11
CA LEU A 52 -3.96 1.25 20.16
C LEU A 52 -2.58 1.53 20.79
N ARG A 53 -2.47 2.53 21.68
CA ARG A 53 -1.22 2.85 22.39
C ARG A 53 -0.72 1.74 23.31
N ARG A 54 -1.58 0.82 23.73
CA ARG A 54 -1.23 -0.34 24.58
C ARG A 54 -0.79 -1.56 23.78
N LEU A 55 -1.09 -1.59 22.48
CA LEU A 55 -0.75 -2.70 21.60
C LEU A 55 0.73 -2.62 21.20
N VAL A 56 1.28 -3.77 20.82
CA VAL A 56 2.54 -3.80 20.09
C VAL A 56 2.29 -3.30 18.67
N ILE A 57 2.98 -2.23 18.28
CA ILE A 57 2.79 -1.60 16.96
C ILE A 57 3.94 -1.97 16.02
N GLY A 58 3.61 -2.59 14.89
CA GLY A 58 4.53 -2.89 13.81
C GLY A 58 4.31 -2.01 12.59
N ALA A 59 5.40 -1.66 11.90
CA ALA A 59 5.37 -0.93 10.63
C ALA A 59 6.24 -1.64 9.59
N VAL A 60 5.66 -1.99 8.45
CA VAL A 60 6.38 -2.74 7.39
C VAL A 60 7.50 -1.92 6.74
N GLY A 61 7.42 -0.59 6.79
CA GLY A 61 8.42 0.29 6.19
C GLY A 61 8.72 1.53 7.01
N LYS A 62 9.89 2.12 6.74
CA LYS A 62 10.39 3.32 7.42
C LYS A 62 9.41 4.48 7.39
N GLN A 63 8.84 4.80 6.22
CA GLN A 63 7.86 5.87 6.07
C GLN A 63 6.58 5.62 6.89
N THR A 64 6.16 4.36 7.00
CA THR A 64 5.02 3.97 7.85
C THR A 64 5.34 4.18 9.33
N ALA A 65 6.55 3.79 9.76
CA ALA A 65 7.00 4.00 11.14
C ALA A 65 7.11 5.49 11.48
N GLU A 66 7.63 6.30 10.56
CA GLU A 66 7.72 7.77 10.72
C GLU A 66 6.34 8.40 10.85
N ALA A 67 5.37 8.00 10.01
CA ALA A 67 3.99 8.49 10.10
C ALA A 67 3.36 8.18 11.47
N LEU A 68 3.53 6.95 11.99
CA LEU A 68 3.03 6.57 13.32
C LEU A 68 3.69 7.38 14.44
N ARG A 69 5.01 7.60 14.37
CA ARG A 69 5.75 8.39 15.37
C ARG A 69 5.33 9.85 15.36
N GLN A 70 5.07 10.43 14.19
CA GLN A 70 4.52 11.79 14.05
C GLN A 70 3.14 11.93 14.69
N CYS A 71 2.36 10.84 14.69
CA CYS A 71 1.08 10.76 15.40
C CYS A 71 1.21 10.39 16.90
N GLY A 72 2.44 10.31 17.44
CA GLY A 72 2.69 10.05 18.86
C GLY A 72 2.63 8.58 19.28
N TYR A 73 2.70 7.64 18.34
CA TYR A 73 2.71 6.20 18.64
C TYR A 73 4.14 5.65 18.74
N ALA A 74 4.36 4.78 19.75
CA ALA A 74 5.59 4.00 19.85
C ALA A 74 5.56 2.84 18.86
N VAL A 75 6.50 2.81 17.92
CA VAL A 75 6.62 1.75 16.91
C VAL A 75 7.69 0.77 17.35
N HIS A 76 7.27 -0.48 17.58
CA HIS A 76 8.06 -1.53 18.20
C HIS A 76 8.77 -2.40 17.15
N TRP A 77 8.06 -2.75 16.06
CA TRP A 77 8.59 -3.64 15.02
C TRP A 77 8.79 -2.88 13.72
N VAL A 78 10.05 -2.70 13.29
CA VAL A 78 10.40 -2.09 12.01
C VAL A 78 11.62 -2.80 11.44
N PRO A 79 11.58 -3.33 10.20
CA PRO A 79 12.76 -3.94 9.59
C PRO A 79 13.81 -2.88 9.30
N GLY A 80 15.07 -3.16 9.62
CA GLY A 80 16.20 -2.23 9.38
C GLY A 80 16.70 -2.19 7.93
N GLY A 81 16.34 -3.20 7.12
CA GLY A 81 16.81 -3.39 5.75
C GLY A 81 15.76 -3.06 4.69
N THR A 82 15.43 -4.05 3.85
CA THR A 82 14.38 -3.90 2.85
C THR A 82 13.01 -3.71 3.52
N PHE A 83 12.21 -2.78 3.01
CA PHE A 83 10.89 -2.46 3.58
C PHE A 83 9.78 -3.27 2.90
N THR A 84 9.86 -4.60 2.99
CA THR A 84 8.92 -5.55 2.37
C THR A 84 8.26 -6.44 3.41
N SER A 85 7.15 -7.10 3.04
CA SER A 85 6.49 -8.09 3.91
C SER A 85 7.44 -9.22 4.30
N GLU A 86 8.29 -9.67 3.37
CA GLU A 86 9.30 -10.70 3.62
C GLU A 86 10.31 -10.26 4.69
N ALA A 87 10.80 -9.02 4.61
CA ALA A 87 11.75 -8.48 5.59
C ALA A 87 11.10 -8.26 6.96
N PHE A 88 9.85 -7.79 6.98
CA PHE A 88 9.09 -7.69 8.23
C PHE A 88 8.90 -9.07 8.87
N LEU A 89 8.57 -10.09 8.07
CA LEU A 89 8.45 -11.48 8.52
C LEU A 89 9.79 -12.13 8.93
N ALA A 90 10.93 -11.51 8.66
CA ALA A 90 12.24 -11.97 9.11
C ALA A 90 12.64 -11.41 10.48
N LEU A 91 11.86 -10.46 11.04
CA LEU A 91 12.09 -9.92 12.37
C LEU A 91 11.99 -11.02 13.44
N PRO A 92 12.90 -11.07 14.44
CA PRO A 92 12.84 -12.04 15.53
C PRO A 92 11.47 -12.10 16.23
N GLU A 93 10.86 -10.94 16.43
CA GLU A 93 9.57 -10.76 17.11
C GLU A 93 8.42 -11.43 16.35
N THR A 94 8.58 -11.63 15.03
CA THR A 94 7.55 -12.25 14.20
C THR A 94 7.70 -13.77 14.09
N GLN A 95 8.74 -14.39 14.64
CA GLN A 95 8.97 -15.83 14.48
C GLN A 95 8.08 -16.68 15.40
N HIS A 96 7.71 -16.16 16.57
CA HIS A 96 6.94 -16.89 17.58
C HIS A 96 5.71 -16.10 18.01
N LEU A 97 4.59 -16.36 17.32
CA LEU A 97 3.33 -15.62 17.48
C LEU A 97 2.15 -16.53 17.80
N ALA A 98 2.41 -17.75 18.27
CA ALA A 98 1.37 -18.71 18.63
C ALA A 98 0.42 -18.11 19.67
N GLY A 99 -0.88 -18.15 19.38
CA GLY A 99 -1.93 -17.62 20.26
C GLY A 99 -2.08 -16.09 20.25
N ARG A 100 -1.23 -15.35 19.53
CA ARG A 100 -1.35 -13.90 19.41
C ARG A 100 -2.45 -13.51 18.43
N ARG A 101 -3.18 -12.45 18.76
CA ARG A 101 -4.17 -11.82 17.89
C ARG A 101 -3.57 -10.57 17.27
N ILE A 102 -3.50 -10.55 15.94
CA ILE A 102 -2.84 -9.51 15.17
C ILE A 102 -3.85 -8.85 14.24
N LEU A 103 -3.88 -7.52 14.28
CA LEU A 103 -4.69 -6.70 13.39
C LEU A 103 -3.80 -6.02 12.35
N ILE A 104 -4.07 -6.22 11.06
CA ILE A 104 -3.28 -5.63 9.98
C ILE A 104 -4.07 -4.51 9.29
N PHE A 105 -3.59 -3.28 9.44
CA PHE A 105 -4.09 -2.10 8.74
C PHE A 105 -3.50 -2.02 7.33
N ARG A 106 -4.38 -2.09 6.31
CA ARG A 106 -4.00 -2.12 4.89
C ARG A 106 -4.98 -1.38 3.99
N GLY A 107 -4.63 -1.28 2.71
CA GLY A 107 -5.60 -0.94 1.67
C GLY A 107 -6.37 -2.17 1.19
N GLU A 108 -7.49 -1.93 0.54
CA GLU A 108 -8.34 -2.94 -0.10
C GLU A 108 -7.52 -3.80 -1.09
N GLY A 109 -7.61 -5.12 -0.91
CA GLY A 109 -6.87 -6.11 -1.70
C GLY A 109 -5.36 -6.03 -1.54
N GLY A 110 -4.61 -6.84 -2.30
CA GLY A 110 -3.13 -6.89 -2.24
C GLY A 110 -2.57 -8.29 -1.96
N ARG A 111 -1.35 -8.37 -1.44
CA ARG A 111 -0.68 -9.65 -1.16
C ARG A 111 -1.09 -10.17 0.22
N GLU A 112 -1.46 -11.45 0.26
CA GLU A 112 -1.86 -12.14 1.49
C GLU A 112 -0.68 -12.74 2.28
N LEU A 113 0.53 -12.68 1.71
CA LEU A 113 1.74 -13.29 2.28
C LEU A 113 1.96 -12.97 3.76
N LEU A 114 1.71 -11.72 4.18
CA LEU A 114 1.95 -11.30 5.56
C LEU A 114 1.02 -12.05 6.52
N ALA A 115 -0.31 -12.00 6.30
CA ALA A 115 -1.23 -12.72 7.18
C ALA A 115 -1.04 -14.23 7.09
N GLU A 116 -0.93 -14.80 5.88
CA GLU A 116 -0.73 -16.24 5.70
C GLU A 116 0.51 -16.75 6.45
N SER A 117 1.59 -15.96 6.46
CA SER A 117 2.82 -16.33 7.17
C SER A 117 2.67 -16.23 8.68
N LEU A 118 2.02 -15.17 9.18
CA LEU A 118 1.78 -15.00 10.62
C LEU A 118 0.80 -16.07 11.15
N GLN A 119 -0.23 -16.41 10.37
CA GLN A 119 -1.17 -17.50 10.66
C GLN A 119 -0.48 -18.86 10.69
N ARG A 120 0.41 -19.15 9.72
CA ARG A 120 1.25 -20.36 9.75
C ARG A 120 2.15 -20.44 10.98
N ARG A 121 2.47 -19.31 11.62
CA ARG A 121 3.22 -19.23 12.88
C ARG A 121 2.31 -19.27 14.13
N GLY A 122 1.03 -19.58 13.96
CA GLY A 122 0.06 -19.79 15.03
C GLY A 122 -0.67 -18.55 15.52
N ALA A 123 -0.54 -17.40 14.83
CA ALA A 123 -1.30 -16.21 15.15
C ALA A 123 -2.72 -16.26 14.57
N SER A 124 -3.68 -15.64 15.25
CA SER A 124 -4.94 -15.22 14.64
C SER A 124 -4.71 -13.85 14.00
N VAL A 125 -5.13 -13.68 12.74
CA VAL A 125 -4.86 -12.46 11.98
C VAL A 125 -6.14 -11.98 11.32
N ASP A 126 -6.49 -10.73 11.60
CA ASP A 126 -7.62 -10.04 10.99
C ASP A 126 -7.12 -8.82 10.20
N TYR A 127 -7.87 -8.45 9.16
CA TYR A 127 -7.59 -7.26 8.37
C TYR A 127 -8.50 -6.10 8.73
N VAL A 128 -7.90 -4.91 8.68
CA VAL A 128 -8.64 -3.65 8.61
C VAL A 128 -8.23 -2.95 7.32
N GLU A 129 -9.11 -3.04 6.33
CA GLU A 129 -8.98 -2.28 5.10
C GLU A 129 -9.47 -0.85 5.37
N VAL A 130 -8.63 0.16 5.16
CA VAL A 130 -8.95 1.56 5.55
C VAL A 130 -8.94 2.53 4.38
N TYR A 131 -8.44 2.08 3.23
CA TYR A 131 -8.45 2.84 1.98
C TYR A 131 -8.55 1.91 0.80
N ARG A 132 -8.88 2.45 -0.37
CA ARG A 132 -8.73 1.74 -1.64
C ARG A 132 -8.00 2.58 -2.67
N ARG A 133 -7.38 1.88 -3.62
CA ARG A 133 -6.77 2.49 -4.80
C ARG A 133 -7.82 2.58 -5.89
N VAL A 134 -7.98 3.75 -6.48
CA VAL A 134 -8.89 3.96 -7.60
C VAL A 134 -8.17 4.63 -8.75
N ARG A 135 -8.64 4.37 -9.96
CA ARG A 135 -8.26 5.16 -11.13
C ARG A 135 -8.85 6.57 -10.96
N PRO A 136 -8.04 7.64 -11.01
CA PRO A 136 -8.55 9.00 -10.90
C PRO A 136 -9.51 9.32 -12.05
N LYS A 137 -10.59 10.06 -11.76
CA LYS A 137 -11.52 10.60 -12.76
C LYS A 137 -11.04 11.98 -13.21
N ILE A 138 -9.89 12.03 -13.88
CA ILE A 138 -9.31 13.26 -14.44
C ILE A 138 -9.16 13.13 -15.95
N ASP A 139 -9.28 14.25 -16.65
CA ASP A 139 -9.06 14.28 -18.10
C ASP A 139 -7.56 14.09 -18.43
N ALA A 140 -7.27 13.05 -19.21
CA ALA A 140 -5.93 12.73 -19.69
C ALA A 140 -5.63 13.28 -21.10
N ASN A 141 -6.53 14.08 -21.70
CA ASN A 141 -6.33 14.69 -23.01
C ASN A 141 -5.08 15.58 -23.09
N CYS A 142 -4.66 16.18 -21.97
CA CYS A 142 -3.42 16.95 -21.93
C CYS A 142 -2.19 16.09 -22.28
N LEU A 143 -2.20 14.79 -22.00
CA LEU A 143 -1.14 13.87 -22.40
C LEU A 143 -1.20 13.58 -23.91
N LYS A 144 -2.41 13.42 -24.48
CA LYS A 144 -2.60 13.26 -25.93
C LYS A 144 -2.08 14.50 -26.68
N GLN A 145 -2.33 15.70 -26.15
CA GLN A 145 -1.83 16.97 -26.71
C GLN A 145 -0.30 17.07 -26.63
N ARG A 146 0.28 16.79 -25.47
CA ARG A 146 1.76 16.79 -25.30
C ARG A 146 2.43 15.78 -26.23
N HIS A 147 1.84 14.61 -26.46
CA HIS A 147 2.33 13.68 -27.47
C HIS A 147 2.32 14.29 -28.88
N LYS A 148 1.20 14.89 -29.31
CA LYS A 148 1.07 15.53 -30.63
C LYS A 148 2.10 16.65 -30.83
N GLN A 149 2.45 17.36 -29.78
CA GLN A 149 3.45 18.43 -29.77
C GLN A 149 4.89 17.92 -29.62
N GLN A 150 5.11 16.60 -29.62
CA GLN A 150 6.42 15.97 -29.40
C GLN A 150 7.08 16.38 -28.06
N GLN A 151 6.26 16.60 -27.03
CA GLN A 151 6.68 17.00 -25.67
C GLN A 151 6.63 15.83 -24.67
N LEU A 152 6.62 14.59 -25.15
CA LEU A 152 6.64 13.37 -24.33
C LEU A 152 7.76 12.46 -24.79
N ASP A 153 8.94 12.65 -24.20
CA ASP A 153 10.12 11.84 -24.51
C ASP A 153 10.11 10.48 -23.79
N ILE A 154 9.65 10.47 -22.54
CA ILE A 154 9.67 9.28 -21.68
C ILE A 154 8.42 9.26 -20.81
N ILE A 155 7.83 8.07 -20.65
CA ILE A 155 6.82 7.79 -19.64
C ILE A 155 7.50 6.96 -18.53
N ALA A 156 7.50 7.46 -17.29
CA ALA A 156 7.98 6.70 -16.14
C ALA A 156 6.80 6.12 -15.35
N ILE A 157 6.77 4.80 -15.18
CA ILE A 157 5.73 4.08 -14.43
C ILE A 157 6.36 3.08 -13.46
N THR A 158 5.95 3.15 -12.20
CA THR A 158 6.52 2.32 -11.12
C THR A 158 5.66 1.10 -10.77
N SER A 159 4.46 0.95 -11.36
CA SER A 159 3.56 -0.18 -11.11
C SER A 159 2.76 -0.60 -12.34
N SER A 160 2.48 -1.90 -12.45
CA SER A 160 1.61 -2.42 -13.52
C SER A 160 0.19 -1.83 -13.46
N GLU A 161 -0.33 -1.60 -12.25
CA GLU A 161 -1.63 -0.96 -12.03
C GLU A 161 -1.66 0.46 -12.61
N GLY A 162 -0.61 1.25 -12.38
CA GLY A 162 -0.50 2.60 -12.92
C GLY A 162 -0.45 2.62 -14.44
N LEU A 163 0.26 1.65 -15.07
CA LEU A 163 0.28 1.51 -16.52
C LEU A 163 -1.11 1.19 -17.08
N LEU A 164 -1.81 0.21 -16.49
CA LEU A 164 -3.15 -0.19 -16.92
C LEU A 164 -4.15 0.96 -16.78
N ASN A 165 -4.08 1.70 -15.68
CA ASN A 165 -4.91 2.88 -15.47
C ASN A 165 -4.62 3.96 -16.51
N LEU A 166 -3.35 4.27 -16.78
CA LEU A 166 -2.95 5.23 -17.82
C LEU A 166 -3.52 4.85 -19.19
N LEU A 167 -3.35 3.59 -19.60
CA LEU A 167 -3.88 3.08 -20.86
C LEU A 167 -5.40 3.26 -20.94
N ALA A 168 -6.11 2.90 -19.88
CA ALA A 168 -7.56 3.02 -19.84
C ALA A 168 -8.04 4.48 -19.78
N MET A 169 -7.30 5.40 -19.14
CA MET A 169 -7.61 6.84 -19.13
C MET A 169 -7.41 7.50 -20.51
N LEU A 170 -6.57 6.90 -21.36
CA LEU A 170 -6.25 7.41 -22.68
C LEU A 170 -7.02 6.71 -23.82
N ASP A 171 -7.87 5.74 -23.49
CA ASP A 171 -8.58 4.88 -24.44
C ASP A 171 -7.65 3.99 -25.28
N ASN A 172 -6.60 3.45 -24.64
CA ASN A 172 -5.62 2.54 -25.23
C ASN A 172 -5.00 3.03 -26.56
N PRO A 173 -4.42 4.23 -26.61
CA PRO A 173 -3.97 4.78 -27.87
C PRO A 173 -2.69 4.08 -28.34
N ASP A 174 -2.55 3.87 -29.65
CA ASP A 174 -1.37 3.19 -30.21
C ASP A 174 -0.07 3.98 -30.01
N TRP A 175 -0.12 5.32 -29.97
CA TRP A 175 1.07 6.14 -29.77
C TRP A 175 1.79 5.88 -28.46
N ILE A 176 1.09 5.36 -27.44
CA ILE A 176 1.77 5.01 -26.18
C ILE A 176 2.75 3.83 -26.35
N LYS A 177 2.71 3.16 -27.51
CA LYS A 177 3.70 2.16 -27.95
C LYS A 177 4.98 2.77 -28.51
N THR A 178 4.92 4.01 -28.96
CA THR A 178 6.06 4.71 -29.59
C THR A 178 6.90 5.48 -28.58
N VAL A 179 6.33 5.86 -27.42
CA VAL A 179 7.05 6.55 -26.36
C VAL A 179 7.81 5.54 -25.47
N PRO A 180 9.13 5.73 -25.23
CA PRO A 180 9.89 4.96 -24.27
C PRO A 180 9.23 4.88 -22.88
N LEU A 181 9.16 3.67 -22.32
CA LEU A 181 8.61 3.41 -20.99
C LEU A 181 9.74 3.03 -20.03
N LEU A 182 9.98 3.89 -19.04
CA LEU A 182 10.84 3.60 -17.91
C LEU A 182 10.02 2.89 -16.83
N VAL A 183 10.45 1.70 -16.42
CA VAL A 183 9.71 0.87 -15.45
C VAL A 183 10.52 0.64 -14.18
N GLY A 184 9.85 0.72 -13.03
CA GLY A 184 10.49 0.53 -11.72
C GLY A 184 10.92 -0.92 -11.40
N SER A 185 10.58 -1.90 -12.25
CA SER A 185 11.07 -3.28 -12.11
C SER A 185 10.94 -4.09 -13.41
N GLN A 186 11.79 -5.11 -13.58
CA GLN A 186 11.75 -6.02 -14.73
C GLN A 186 10.40 -6.74 -14.92
N ARG A 187 9.61 -6.91 -13.85
CA ARG A 187 8.28 -7.55 -13.90
C ARG A 187 7.28 -6.76 -14.76
N ILE A 188 7.44 -5.45 -14.86
CA ILE A 188 6.56 -4.57 -15.63
C ILE A 188 6.93 -4.63 -17.13
N GLY A 189 8.21 -4.82 -17.46
CA GLY A 189 8.71 -4.83 -18.85
C GLY A 189 8.28 -6.03 -19.70
N LYS A 190 7.98 -7.19 -19.09
CA LYS A 190 7.67 -8.44 -19.82
C LYS A 190 6.34 -8.43 -20.58
N ARG A 191 5.45 -7.45 -20.37
CA ARG A 191 4.13 -7.40 -21.03
C ARG A 191 4.12 -6.85 -22.46
N ARG A 192 5.28 -6.52 -23.06
CA ARG A 192 5.32 -5.83 -24.37
C ARG A 192 6.16 -6.43 -25.49
N GLY A 193 6.79 -7.59 -25.33
CA GLY A 193 7.58 -8.19 -26.42
C GLY A 193 8.77 -7.33 -26.92
N ARG A 194 9.16 -6.28 -26.17
CA ARG A 194 10.37 -5.47 -26.38
C ARG A 194 11.05 -5.21 -25.02
N PRO A 195 12.39 -5.08 -24.98
CA PRO A 195 13.11 -4.83 -23.75
C PRO A 195 12.73 -3.46 -23.17
N ALA A 196 12.24 -3.43 -21.93
CA ALA A 196 12.07 -2.20 -21.18
C ALA A 196 13.44 -1.68 -20.76
N LEU A 197 13.64 -0.36 -20.86
CA LEU A 197 14.88 0.27 -20.41
C LEU A 197 14.93 0.18 -18.87
N PRO A 198 16.03 -0.30 -18.26
CA PRO A 198 16.16 -0.33 -16.82
C PRO A 198 16.17 1.10 -16.25
N ALA A 199 15.54 1.29 -15.09
CA ALA A 199 15.77 2.48 -14.28
C ALA A 199 17.23 2.48 -13.83
N ALA A 200 17.91 3.62 -14.04
CA ALA A 200 19.29 3.84 -13.59
C ALA A 200 19.40 3.74 -12.07
#